data_AF-A0A412TP58-F1
#
_entry.id   AF-A0A412TP58-F1
#
_cell.length_a   1.000
_cell.length_b   1.000
_cell.length_c   1.000
_cell.angle_alpha   90.00
_cell.angle_beta   90.00
_cell.angle_gamma   90.00
#
_symmetry.space_group_name_H-M   'P 1'
#
loop_
_entity.id
_entity.type
_entity.pdbx_description
1 polymer ?
#
loop_
_entity_poly.entity_id
_entity_poly.type
_entity_poly.pdbx_seq_one_letter_code
_entity_poly.pdbx_strand_id
1 'polypeptide(L)'
;MKKLIFISLLFSILSLSVSAQKPTKAEKAAQLEQEFQQTRQLIESNHFQFELNRVYPQGGQDLSRFNPRGKFVITDSVAKGTLPFFGRAYSLPYGEGGGIEFDGVMKDQSLKIEHKKKRKILIYRFSITAKNDTYQISMEISGGGNCSVNLNSNNRAQISYSGTVSPVKDETGKS
;
A
#
# COMPACT_ATOMS: atom_id res chain seq x y z
N MET A 1 30.59 -30.71 57.52
CA MET A 1 29.44 -30.99 56.63
C MET A 1 28.55 -29.75 56.53
N LYS A 2 28.92 -28.74 55.73
CA LYS A 2 28.21 -27.42 55.69
C LYS A 2 28.29 -26.68 54.34
N LYS A 3 28.65 -27.34 53.23
CA LYS A 3 29.00 -26.63 51.98
C LYS A 3 28.27 -27.04 50.70
N LEU A 4 27.19 -27.83 50.77
CA LEU A 4 26.54 -28.34 49.53
C LEU A 4 25.04 -28.08 49.42
N ILE A 5 24.45 -27.27 50.31
CA ILE A 5 23.02 -26.86 50.21
C ILE A 5 22.86 -25.52 49.47
N PHE A 6 23.94 -24.83 49.11
CA PHE A 6 23.87 -23.47 48.55
C PHE A 6 23.76 -23.37 47.02
N ILE A 7 23.66 -24.48 46.29
CA ILE A 7 23.70 -24.47 44.81
C ILE A 7 22.31 -24.56 44.16
N SER A 8 21.25 -24.90 44.90
CA SER A 8 19.90 -25.02 44.31
C SER A 8 19.05 -23.74 44.34
N LEU A 9 19.58 -22.60 44.83
CA LEU A 9 18.81 -21.36 44.99
C LEU A 9 19.10 -20.31 43.91
N LEU A 10 20.08 -20.53 43.03
CA LEU A 10 20.52 -19.55 42.03
C LEU A 10 19.89 -19.74 40.64
N PHE A 11 18.90 -20.64 40.49
CA PHE A 11 18.20 -20.88 39.23
C PHE A 11 16.75 -20.38 39.21
N SER A 12 16.27 -19.75 40.27
CA SER A 12 14.85 -19.44 40.45
C SER A 12 14.46 -17.97 40.17
N ILE A 13 15.36 -17.12 39.67
CA ILE A 13 15.11 -15.67 39.52
C ILE A 13 14.99 -15.20 38.07
N LEU A 14 15.21 -16.05 37.06
CA LEU A 14 15.08 -15.65 35.66
C LEU A 14 13.73 -15.99 35.02
N SER A 15 12.65 -15.99 35.81
CA SER A 15 11.30 -15.78 35.28
C SER A 15 11.08 -14.27 35.14
N LEU A 16 11.87 -13.63 34.28
CA LEU A 16 11.50 -12.33 33.72
C LEU A 16 10.25 -12.59 32.89
N SER A 17 9.10 -12.48 33.55
CA SER A 17 7.83 -12.22 32.90
C SER A 17 8.06 -10.99 32.03
N VAL A 18 8.34 -11.20 30.74
CA VAL A 18 8.18 -10.18 29.71
C VAL A 18 6.69 -9.87 29.69
N SER A 19 6.27 -9.05 30.64
CA SER A 19 4.96 -8.43 30.61
C SER A 19 5.00 -7.52 29.40
N ALA A 20 4.22 -7.86 28.37
CA ALA A 20 4.04 -7.03 27.19
C ALA A 20 3.44 -5.68 27.63
N GLN A 21 4.29 -4.76 28.06
CA GLN A 21 3.90 -3.45 28.55
C GLN A 21 3.39 -2.65 27.35
N LYS A 22 2.17 -2.11 27.46
CA LYS A 22 1.57 -1.34 26.37
C LYS A 22 2.50 -0.17 26.01
N PRO A 23 2.84 0.04 24.72
CA PRO A 23 3.82 1.04 24.36
C PRO A 23 3.38 2.44 24.78
N THR A 24 4.34 3.23 25.25
CA THR A 24 4.10 4.61 25.71
C THR A 24 3.62 5.50 24.57
N LYS A 25 3.04 6.66 24.89
CA LYS A 25 2.63 7.64 23.86
C LYS A 25 3.81 8.09 22.99
N ALA A 26 4.99 8.22 23.59
CA ALA A 26 6.23 8.60 22.89
C ALA A 26 6.70 7.48 21.95
N GLU A 27 6.74 6.23 22.43
CA GLU A 27 7.09 5.07 21.59
C GLU A 27 6.16 4.91 20.39
N LYS A 28 4.84 5.05 20.58
CA LYS A 28 3.88 4.99 19.49
C LYS A 28 4.10 6.11 18.46
N ALA A 29 4.44 7.31 18.90
CA ALA A 29 4.72 8.42 18.00
C ALA A 29 6.02 8.18 17.20
N ALA A 30 7.06 7.69 17.87
CA ALA A 30 8.33 7.33 17.22
C ALA A 30 8.14 6.20 16.21
N GLN A 31 7.35 5.17 16.54
CA GLN A 31 7.01 4.08 15.63
C GLN A 31 6.28 4.59 14.38
N LEU A 32 5.25 5.43 14.55
CA LEU A 32 4.50 6.00 13.43
C LEU A 32 5.39 6.88 12.52
N GLU A 33 6.33 7.61 13.11
CA GLU A 33 7.30 8.40 12.34
C GLU A 33 8.27 7.50 11.58
N GLN A 34 8.80 6.45 12.23
CA GLN A 34 9.70 5.48 11.58
C GLN A 34 9.01 4.79 10.40
N GLU A 35 7.80 4.28 10.62
CA GLU A 35 6.93 3.69 9.60
C GLU A 35 6.74 4.67 8.42
N PHE A 36 6.41 5.94 8.72
CA PHE A 36 6.27 6.97 7.70
C PHE A 36 7.56 7.19 6.89
N GLN A 37 8.72 7.29 7.55
CA GLN A 37 9.99 7.48 6.86
C GLN A 37 10.37 6.29 5.98
N GLN A 38 10.13 5.06 6.44
CA GLN A 38 10.34 3.84 5.63
C GLN A 38 9.45 3.83 4.39
N THR A 39 8.16 4.12 4.56
CA THR A 39 7.23 4.21 3.43
C THR A 39 7.66 5.33 2.47
N ARG A 40 8.09 6.48 2.98
CA ARG A 40 8.57 7.58 2.16
C ARG A 40 9.79 7.19 1.33
N GLN A 41 10.78 6.57 1.94
CA GLN A 41 11.97 6.07 1.23
C GLN A 41 11.60 5.07 0.14
N LEU A 42 10.63 4.18 0.42
CA LEU A 42 10.13 3.23 -0.58
C LEU A 42 9.48 3.95 -1.77
N ILE A 43 8.69 5.01 -1.56
CA ILE A 43 8.07 5.75 -2.67
C ILE A 43 9.11 6.58 -3.43
N GLU A 44 10.06 7.19 -2.72
CA GLU A 44 11.15 7.98 -3.32
C GLU A 44 12.14 7.12 -4.13
N SER A 45 12.18 5.79 -3.90
CA SER A 45 13.00 4.88 -4.71
C SER A 45 12.48 4.69 -6.14
N ASN A 46 11.22 5.05 -6.41
CA ASN A 46 10.52 4.76 -7.67
C ASN A 46 10.57 3.27 -8.07
N HIS A 47 10.74 2.37 -7.10
CA HIS A 47 10.80 0.93 -7.34
C HIS A 47 9.97 0.19 -6.29
N PHE A 48 8.67 0.04 -6.56
CA PHE A 48 7.70 -0.53 -5.62
C PHE A 48 6.45 -1.03 -6.32
N GLN A 49 5.63 -1.78 -5.60
CA GLN A 49 4.38 -2.32 -6.10
C GLN A 49 3.22 -2.08 -5.14
N PHE A 50 2.02 -1.96 -5.71
CA PHE A 50 0.76 -1.96 -4.97
C PHE A 50 0.02 -3.27 -5.19
N GLU A 51 -0.52 -3.80 -4.10
CA GLU A 51 -1.47 -4.93 -4.11
C GLU A 51 -2.82 -4.42 -3.60
N LEU A 52 -3.81 -4.39 -4.48
CA LEU A 52 -5.16 -3.87 -4.21
C LEU A 52 -6.12 -5.04 -3.99
N ASN A 53 -6.82 -5.02 -2.86
CA ASN A 53 -7.68 -6.13 -2.43
C ASN A 53 -9.12 -5.69 -2.11
N ARG A 54 -9.41 -4.39 -2.20
CA ARG A 54 -10.76 -3.83 -2.09
C ARG A 54 -11.03 -2.88 -3.23
N VAL A 55 -12.28 -2.83 -3.68
CA VAL A 55 -12.72 -1.98 -4.78
C VAL A 55 -14.04 -1.29 -4.46
N TYR A 56 -14.12 -0.02 -4.87
CA TYR A 56 -15.20 0.90 -4.59
C TYR A 56 -15.57 1.65 -5.89
N PRO A 57 -16.56 1.16 -6.65
CA PRO A 57 -17.10 1.89 -7.80
C PRO A 57 -17.68 3.23 -7.40
N GLN A 58 -17.70 4.20 -8.33
CA GLN A 58 -18.35 5.49 -8.10
C GLN A 58 -19.82 5.30 -7.70
N GLY A 59 -20.18 5.78 -6.50
CA GLY A 59 -21.53 5.66 -5.95
C GLY A 59 -21.95 4.24 -5.56
N GLY A 60 -21.03 3.27 -5.61
CA GLY A 60 -21.27 1.88 -5.28
C GLY A 60 -20.85 1.50 -3.87
N GLN A 61 -21.29 0.33 -3.42
CA GLN A 61 -20.84 -0.30 -2.19
C GLN A 61 -19.46 -0.96 -2.37
N ASP A 62 -18.83 -1.34 -1.25
CA ASP A 62 -17.64 -2.20 -1.25
C ASP A 62 -17.94 -3.53 -1.98
N LEU A 63 -17.19 -3.83 -3.04
CA LEU A 63 -17.34 -5.05 -3.82
C LEU A 63 -16.28 -6.12 -3.49
N SER A 64 -15.59 -5.99 -2.36
CA SER A 64 -14.55 -6.95 -1.91
C SER A 64 -15.04 -8.39 -1.79
N ARG A 65 -16.36 -8.60 -1.64
CA ARG A 65 -16.99 -9.94 -1.63
C ARG A 65 -16.74 -10.75 -2.91
N PHE A 66 -16.42 -10.09 -4.01
CA PHE A 66 -16.05 -10.73 -5.28
C PHE A 66 -14.56 -11.04 -5.39
N ASN A 67 -13.80 -10.88 -4.29
CA ASN A 67 -12.35 -11.05 -4.23
C ASN A 67 -11.59 -10.34 -5.37
N PRO A 68 -11.87 -9.05 -5.63
CA PRO A 68 -11.20 -8.31 -6.69
C PRO A 68 -9.71 -8.13 -6.32
N ARG A 69 -8.82 -8.53 -7.23
CA ARG A 69 -7.36 -8.38 -7.07
C ARG A 69 -6.82 -7.48 -8.17
N GLY A 70 -6.18 -6.39 -7.76
CA GLY A 70 -5.45 -5.51 -8.64
C GLY A 70 -3.99 -5.44 -8.23
N LYS A 71 -3.10 -5.28 -9.20
CA LYS A 71 -1.68 -5.03 -8.95
C LYS A 71 -1.18 -3.99 -9.92
N PHE A 72 -0.34 -3.09 -9.44
CA PHE A 72 0.50 -2.30 -10.33
C PHE A 72 1.87 -2.06 -9.73
N VAL A 73 2.86 -1.97 -10.61
CA VAL A 73 4.27 -1.81 -10.29
C VAL A 73 4.75 -0.49 -10.87
N ILE A 74 5.58 0.20 -10.10
CA ILE A 74 6.29 1.39 -10.52
C ILE A 74 7.78 1.06 -10.53
N THR A 75 8.39 1.28 -11.69
CA THR A 75 9.82 1.11 -11.93
C THR A 75 10.31 2.36 -12.65
N ASP A 76 11.11 3.16 -11.95
CA ASP A 76 11.59 4.47 -12.40
C ASP A 76 10.43 5.39 -12.81
N SER A 77 10.30 5.66 -14.12
CA SER A 77 9.23 6.50 -14.67
C SER A 77 8.07 5.71 -15.26
N VAL A 78 8.12 4.37 -15.22
CA VAL A 78 7.12 3.50 -15.84
C VAL A 78 6.17 2.93 -14.78
N ALA A 79 4.88 2.98 -15.07
CA ALA A 79 3.86 2.29 -14.29
C ALA A 79 3.21 1.20 -15.16
N LYS A 80 3.11 0.00 -14.61
CA LYS A 80 2.44 -1.15 -15.25
C LYS A 80 1.43 -1.76 -14.30
N GLY A 81 0.17 -1.91 -14.74
CA GLY A 81 -0.90 -2.35 -13.86
C GLY A 81 -2.04 -3.07 -14.55
N THR A 82 -2.66 -3.97 -13.80
CA THR A 82 -3.91 -4.65 -14.12
C THR A 82 -4.81 -4.54 -12.91
N LEU A 83 -5.91 -3.81 -13.06
CA LEU A 83 -6.86 -3.52 -11.98
C LEU A 83 -8.26 -4.00 -12.36
N PRO A 84 -9.02 -4.57 -11.41
CA PRO A 84 -10.39 -4.99 -11.66
C PRO A 84 -11.28 -3.74 -11.73
N PHE A 85 -12.15 -3.68 -12.73
CA PHE A 85 -13.07 -2.56 -12.89
C PHE A 85 -14.52 -3.02 -12.74
N PHE A 86 -15.29 -2.25 -11.96
CA PHE A 86 -16.72 -2.43 -11.79
C PHE A 86 -17.36 -1.06 -11.94
N GLY A 87 -18.22 -0.91 -12.93
CA GLY A 87 -18.85 0.37 -13.21
C GLY A 87 -19.24 0.51 -14.66
N ARG A 88 -19.65 1.72 -15.04
CA ARG A 88 -20.04 2.05 -16.40
C ARG A 88 -18.83 2.39 -17.24
N ALA A 89 -18.72 1.77 -18.41
CA ALA A 89 -17.86 2.19 -19.50
C ALA A 89 -18.67 3.07 -20.46
N TYR A 90 -18.11 4.20 -20.89
CA TYR A 90 -18.73 5.14 -21.82
C TYR A 90 -18.34 4.86 -23.26
N SER A 91 -17.06 4.55 -23.50
CA SER A 91 -16.51 4.30 -24.83
C SER A 91 -15.37 3.28 -24.73
N LEU A 92 -15.67 2.01 -24.96
CA LEU A 92 -14.65 0.96 -25.08
C LEU A 92 -14.76 0.30 -26.45
N PRO A 93 -13.62 0.07 -27.15
CA PRO A 93 -13.60 -0.74 -28.35
C PRO A 93 -14.20 -2.13 -28.10
N TYR A 94 -14.86 -2.67 -29.13
CA TYR A 94 -15.41 -4.01 -29.06
C TYR A 94 -14.31 -5.04 -28.82
N GLY A 95 -14.50 -5.94 -27.84
CA GLY A 95 -13.57 -7.02 -27.52
C GLY A 95 -12.43 -6.66 -26.57
N GLU A 96 -12.35 -5.44 -26.04
CA GLU A 96 -11.45 -5.16 -24.91
C GLU A 96 -11.97 -5.79 -23.61
N GLY A 97 -11.06 -6.34 -22.81
CA GLY A 97 -11.37 -6.89 -21.49
C GLY A 97 -12.03 -5.86 -20.57
N GLY A 98 -12.84 -6.33 -19.61
CA GLY A 98 -13.61 -5.46 -18.72
C GLY A 98 -12.79 -4.73 -17.65
N GLY A 99 -11.50 -5.01 -17.52
CA GLY A 99 -10.60 -4.43 -16.50
C GLY A 99 -9.92 -3.13 -16.94
N ILE A 100 -9.12 -2.57 -16.04
CA ILE A 100 -8.20 -1.47 -16.32
C ILE A 100 -6.80 -2.03 -16.50
N GLU A 101 -6.16 -1.71 -17.62
CA GLU A 101 -4.79 -2.09 -17.92
C GLU A 101 -4.02 -0.87 -18.40
N PHE A 102 -2.79 -0.72 -17.92
CA PHE A 102 -1.86 0.31 -18.37
C PHE A 102 -0.43 -0.20 -18.29
N ASP A 103 0.39 0.23 -19.24
CA ASP A 103 1.84 0.00 -19.28
C ASP A 103 2.43 1.19 -20.03
N GLY A 104 3.19 2.03 -19.32
CA GLY A 104 3.68 3.26 -19.93
C GLY A 104 4.31 4.25 -18.96
N VAL A 105 4.83 5.32 -19.55
CA VAL A 105 5.53 6.39 -18.84
C VAL A 105 4.53 7.26 -18.09
N MET A 106 4.79 7.45 -16.80
CA MET A 106 4.06 8.35 -15.92
C MET A 106 4.31 9.81 -16.31
N LYS A 107 3.25 10.60 -16.34
CA LYS A 107 3.25 12.05 -16.57
C LYS A 107 2.71 12.78 -15.35
N ASP A 108 2.98 14.08 -15.24
CA ASP A 108 2.44 14.96 -14.19
C ASP A 108 2.64 14.41 -12.77
N GLN A 109 3.81 13.79 -12.54
CA GLN A 109 4.12 13.16 -11.26
C GLN A 109 4.19 14.21 -10.14
N SER A 110 3.58 13.91 -9.00
CA SER A 110 3.74 14.72 -7.79
C SER A 110 3.71 13.87 -6.54
N LEU A 111 4.62 14.17 -5.60
CA LEU A 111 4.68 13.58 -4.27
C LEU A 111 4.57 14.70 -3.23
N LYS A 112 3.57 14.62 -2.36
CA LYS A 112 3.34 15.60 -1.28
C LYS A 112 3.17 14.89 0.05
N ILE A 113 3.51 15.56 1.13
CA ILE A 113 3.24 15.10 2.49
C ILE A 113 2.04 15.85 3.03
N GLU A 114 1.04 15.12 3.54
CA GLU A 114 -0.13 15.70 4.20
C GLU A 114 -0.27 15.18 5.64
N HIS A 115 -0.96 15.94 6.48
CA HIS A 115 -1.24 15.59 7.86
C HIS A 115 -2.72 15.24 8.03
N LYS A 116 -2.99 13.98 8.39
CA LYS A 116 -4.34 13.47 8.67
C LYS A 116 -4.45 13.15 10.15
N LYS A 117 -5.06 14.06 10.91
CA LYS A 117 -5.11 14.00 12.39
C LYS A 117 -3.69 13.98 12.98
N LYS A 118 -3.30 12.88 13.64
CA LYS A 118 -1.98 12.69 14.26
C LYS A 118 -1.00 11.92 13.38
N ARG A 119 -1.34 11.66 12.11
CA ARG A 119 -0.54 10.85 11.18
C ARG A 119 -0.11 11.67 9.99
N LYS A 120 1.08 11.40 9.49
CA LYS A 120 1.54 11.85 8.17
C LYS A 120 1.15 10.82 7.12
N ILE A 121 0.79 11.29 5.94
CA ILE A 121 0.52 10.47 4.76
C ILE A 121 1.24 11.07 3.56
N LEU A 122 1.56 10.22 2.59
CA LEU A 122 2.03 10.65 1.27
C LEU A 122 0.84 10.74 0.32
N ILE A 123 0.81 11.80 -0.46
CA ILE A 123 -0.09 11.94 -1.58
C ILE A 123 0.75 11.85 -2.85
N TYR A 124 0.62 10.73 -3.53
CA TYR A 124 1.34 10.49 -4.79
C TYR A 124 0.35 10.54 -5.95
N ARG A 125 0.70 11.22 -7.03
CA ARG A 125 -0.16 11.34 -8.21
C ARG A 125 0.64 11.22 -9.48
N PHE A 126 0.03 10.65 -10.50
CA PHE A 126 0.53 10.66 -11.86
C PHE A 126 -0.61 10.42 -12.86
N SER A 127 -0.35 10.75 -14.12
CA SER A 127 -1.21 10.44 -15.26
C SER A 127 -0.52 9.39 -16.15
N ILE A 128 -1.29 8.54 -16.81
CA ILE A 128 -0.76 7.59 -17.80
C ILE A 128 -1.70 7.49 -18.99
N THR A 129 -1.15 7.55 -20.19
CA THR A 129 -1.88 7.35 -21.44
C THR A 129 -1.73 5.89 -21.86
N ALA A 130 -2.81 5.12 -21.76
CA ALA A 130 -2.90 3.77 -22.30
C ALA A 130 -3.40 3.82 -23.76
N LYS A 131 -3.48 2.66 -24.42
CA LYS A 131 -3.85 2.57 -25.85
C LYS A 131 -5.18 3.27 -26.16
N ASN A 132 -6.20 3.05 -25.34
CA ASN A 132 -7.58 3.52 -25.58
C ASN A 132 -8.15 4.32 -24.41
N ASP A 133 -7.31 4.78 -23.48
CA ASP A 133 -7.77 5.50 -22.29
C ASP A 133 -6.63 6.35 -21.72
N THR A 134 -6.99 7.33 -20.91
CA THR A 134 -6.02 8.07 -20.09
C THR A 134 -6.48 8.02 -18.65
N TYR A 135 -5.58 7.59 -17.78
CA TYR A 135 -5.85 7.47 -16.35
C TYR A 135 -5.16 8.58 -15.59
N GLN A 136 -5.88 9.25 -14.70
CA GLN A 136 -5.29 10.07 -13.63
C GLN A 136 -5.41 9.28 -12.33
N ILE A 137 -4.26 8.97 -11.74
CA ILE A 137 -4.15 8.10 -10.57
C ILE A 137 -3.64 8.92 -9.39
N SER A 138 -4.36 8.86 -8.27
CA SER A 138 -4.01 9.54 -7.02
C SER A 138 -4.02 8.53 -5.89
N MET A 139 -2.95 8.48 -5.10
CA MET A 139 -2.76 7.56 -4.00
C MET A 139 -2.60 8.33 -2.69
N GLU A 140 -3.35 7.97 -1.65
CA GLU A 140 -3.02 8.32 -0.27
C GLU A 140 -2.31 7.12 0.36
N ILE A 141 -1.08 7.31 0.85
CA ILE A 141 -0.23 6.23 1.38
C ILE A 141 0.12 6.56 2.82
N SER A 142 -0.26 5.69 3.74
CA SER A 142 0.03 5.83 5.17
C SER A 142 1.39 5.26 5.54
N GLY A 143 1.96 5.68 6.68
CA GLY A 143 3.26 5.19 7.14
C GLY A 143 3.39 3.67 7.34
N GLY A 144 2.30 2.90 7.42
CA GLY A 144 2.37 1.44 7.49
C GLY A 144 2.23 0.74 6.14
N GLY A 145 2.38 1.46 5.02
CA GLY A 145 2.18 0.92 3.67
C GLY A 145 0.71 0.75 3.24
N ASN A 146 -0.28 0.90 4.14
CA ASN A 146 -1.68 0.91 3.70
C ASN A 146 -1.95 2.10 2.79
N CYS A 147 -2.69 1.88 1.70
CA CYS A 147 -3.01 2.92 0.74
C CYS A 147 -4.46 2.89 0.27
N SER A 148 -4.97 4.06 -0.13
CA SER A 148 -6.13 4.19 -1.00
C SER A 148 -5.68 4.70 -2.36
N VAL A 149 -6.29 4.18 -3.43
CA VAL A 149 -6.00 4.59 -4.81
C VAL A 149 -7.29 5.08 -5.43
N ASN A 150 -7.28 6.27 -5.99
CA ASN A 150 -8.37 6.83 -6.78
C ASN A 150 -7.94 6.92 -8.24
N LEU A 151 -8.76 6.38 -9.13
CA LEU A 151 -8.51 6.35 -10.56
C LEU A 151 -9.66 7.00 -11.31
N ASN A 152 -9.32 8.04 -12.06
CA ASN A 152 -10.20 8.67 -13.03
C ASN A 152 -9.79 8.21 -14.44
N SER A 153 -10.77 7.95 -15.28
CA SER A 153 -10.63 7.51 -16.66
C SER A 153 -11.43 8.46 -17.55
N ASN A 154 -10.99 8.65 -18.80
CA ASN A 154 -11.76 9.41 -19.78
C ASN A 154 -12.94 8.60 -20.33
N ASN A 155 -12.83 7.27 -20.31
CA ASN A 155 -13.75 6.36 -20.98
C ASN A 155 -14.56 5.48 -20.01
N ARG A 156 -14.31 5.59 -18.70
CA ARG A 156 -14.96 4.81 -17.64
C ARG A 156 -15.34 5.69 -16.46
N ALA A 157 -16.36 5.27 -15.71
CA ALA A 157 -16.69 5.89 -14.43
C ALA A 157 -15.49 5.82 -13.45
N GLN A 158 -15.43 6.77 -12.51
CA GLN A 158 -14.40 6.78 -11.49
C GLN A 158 -14.45 5.51 -10.64
N ILE A 159 -13.30 5.08 -10.14
CA ILE A 159 -13.20 3.94 -9.25
C ILE A 159 -12.11 4.17 -8.21
N SER A 160 -12.31 3.65 -7.01
CA SER A 160 -11.32 3.69 -5.95
C SER A 160 -11.00 2.29 -5.44
N TYR A 161 -9.82 2.14 -4.84
CA TYR A 161 -9.33 0.89 -4.30
C TYR A 161 -8.69 1.13 -2.93
N SER A 162 -8.60 0.06 -2.15
CA SER A 162 -7.71 0.01 -0.98
C SER A 162 -6.76 -1.18 -1.10
N GLY A 163 -5.58 -1.03 -0.53
CA GLY A 163 -4.52 -2.02 -0.63
C GLY A 163 -3.30 -1.66 0.19
N THR A 164 -2.17 -2.22 -0.20
CA THR A 164 -0.86 -1.97 0.42
C THR A 164 0.21 -1.70 -0.62
N VAL A 165 1.18 -0.86 -0.28
CA VAL A 165 2.42 -0.68 -1.02
C VAL A 165 3.56 -1.47 -0.36
N SER A 166 4.43 -2.04 -1.18
CA SER A 166 5.58 -2.85 -0.75
C SER A 166 6.70 -2.75 -1.77
N PRO A 167 7.95 -3.11 -1.41
CA PRO A 167 8.99 -3.37 -2.40
C PRO A 167 8.50 -4.35 -3.46
N VAL A 168 9.01 -4.22 -4.69
CA VAL A 168 8.72 -5.19 -5.75
C VAL A 168 9.16 -6.57 -5.25
N LYS A 169 8.24 -7.54 -5.29
CA LYS A 169 8.59 -8.93 -4.99
C LYS A 169 9.29 -9.48 -6.23
N ASP A 170 10.54 -9.90 -6.09
CA ASP A 170 11.19 -10.70 -7.13
C ASP A 170 10.34 -11.95 -7.37
N GLU A 171 10.05 -12.25 -8.64
CA GLU A 171 9.23 -13.41 -9.02
C GLU A 171 9.89 -14.75 -8.64
N THR A 172 11.16 -14.72 -8.21
CA THR A 172 11.82 -15.81 -7.50
C THR A 172 11.61 -15.65 -6.01
N GLY A 173 10.60 -16.32 -5.44
CA GLY A 173 10.34 -16.30 -3.99
C GLY A 173 11.51 -16.77 -3.12
N LYS A 174 12.49 -15.89 -2.85
CA LYS A 174 13.53 -16.04 -1.85
C LYS A 174 13.73 -14.70 -1.14
N SER A 175 13.21 -14.68 0.09
CA SER A 175 13.57 -13.74 1.14
C SER A 175 15.04 -13.82 1.50
#